data_AF-A0A4S4N1X8-F1
#
_entry.id   AF-A0A4S4N1X8-F1
#
_cell.length_a   1.000
_cell.length_b   1.000
_cell.length_c   1.000
_cell.angle_alpha   90.00
_cell.angle_beta   90.00
_cell.angle_gamma   90.00
#
_symmetry.space_group_name_H-M   'P 1'
#
loop_
_entity.id
_entity.type
_entity.pdbx_description
1 polymer ?
#
loop_
_entity_poly.entity_id
_entity_poly.type
_entity_poly.pdbx_seq_one_letter_code
_entity_poly.pdbx_strand_id
1 'polypeptide(L)'
;MIVPAVSQLPLFVGFSMMLSNVSRAPTVFDSESFLTLASLAHADPTVTLPIVIGLLSLANAESSHWFISAEAVKREAQVQEWADKKRAKGEAVIQPKKIIQSTLRIYSVIRILVSAVFPGSVQLYWATSSAFGLVQTWALDYWDSRRVRPSFDPPKAAAVDAT
;
A
#
# COMPACT_ATOMS: atom_id res chain seq x y z
N MET A 1 -6.59 3.40 -12.44
CA MET A 1 -6.00 3.11 -11.10
C MET A 1 -7.04 2.86 -10.00
N ILE A 2 -8.31 3.26 -10.12
CA ILE A 2 -9.31 3.10 -9.03
C ILE A 2 -10.06 1.76 -9.08
N VAL A 3 -10.24 1.18 -10.27
CA VAL A 3 -11.02 -0.05 -10.47
C VAL A 3 -10.58 -1.21 -9.59
N PRO A 4 -9.27 -1.56 -9.47
CA PRO A 4 -8.84 -2.66 -8.60
C PRO A 4 -9.13 -2.40 -7.12
N ALA A 5 -8.93 -1.17 -6.66
CA ALA A 5 -9.19 -0.82 -5.26
C ALA A 5 -10.69 -0.92 -4.93
N VAL A 6 -11.55 -0.38 -5.81
CA VAL A 6 -13.00 -0.39 -5.61
C VAL A 6 -13.58 -1.79 -5.72
N SER A 7 -13.08 -2.63 -6.63
CA SER A 7 -13.56 -4.01 -6.77
C SER A 7 -13.14 -4.92 -5.62
N GLN A 8 -12.02 -4.63 -4.95
CA GLN A 8 -11.54 -5.42 -3.82
C GLN A 8 -12.21 -5.05 -2.49
N LEU A 9 -12.70 -3.82 -2.34
CA LEU A 9 -13.32 -3.36 -1.09
C LEU A 9 -14.49 -4.25 -0.62
N PRO A 10 -15.46 -4.65 -1.47
CA PRO A 10 -16.56 -5.52 -1.03
C PRO A 10 -16.07 -6.87 -0.51
N LEU A 11 -15.06 -7.47 -1.16
CA LEU A 11 -14.46 -8.73 -0.70
C LEU A 11 -13.75 -8.52 0.63
N PHE A 12 -12.92 -7.49 0.73
CA PHE A 12 -12.17 -7.19 1.94
C PHE A 12 -13.08 -6.96 3.16
N VAL A 13 -14.11 -6.13 2.99
CA VAL A 13 -15.08 -5.85 4.06
C VAL A 13 -15.95 -7.07 4.33
N GLY A 14 -16.44 -7.75 3.30
CA GLY A 14 -17.28 -8.94 3.44
C GLY A 14 -16.60 -10.08 4.19
N PHE A 15 -15.35 -10.41 3.84
CA PHE A 15 -14.57 -11.40 4.57
C PHE A 15 -14.26 -10.96 6.00
N SER A 16 -13.95 -9.68 6.22
CA SER A 16 -13.70 -9.16 7.58
C SER A 16 -14.96 -9.26 8.46
N MET A 17 -16.13 -8.93 7.91
CA MET A 17 -17.42 -9.06 8.60
C MET A 17 -17.77 -10.53 8.88
N MET A 18 -17.57 -11.41 7.91
CA MET A 18 -17.78 -12.85 8.06
C MET A 18 -16.89 -13.42 9.18
N LEU A 19 -15.57 -13.18 9.13
CA LEU A 19 -14.63 -13.65 10.15
C LEU A 19 -14.95 -13.05 11.52
N SER A 20 -15.26 -11.76 11.58
CA SER A 20 -15.67 -11.11 12.84
C SER A 20 -16.96 -11.70 13.41
N ASN A 21 -17.89 -12.14 12.57
CA ASN A 21 -19.13 -12.77 13.03
C ASN A 21 -18.89 -14.20 13.52
N VAL A 22 -18.03 -14.97 12.85
CA VAL A 22 -17.65 -16.34 13.24
C VAL A 22 -16.78 -16.37 14.51
N SER A 23 -16.06 -15.29 14.79
CA SER A 23 -15.31 -15.11 16.05
C SER A 23 -16.20 -14.76 17.27
N ARG A 24 -17.53 -14.66 17.13
CA ARG A 24 -18.42 -14.39 18.27
C ARG A 24 -18.70 -15.67 19.06
N ALA A 25 -18.64 -15.58 20.38
CA ALA A 25 -18.93 -16.71 21.25
C ALA A 25 -20.39 -17.18 21.13
N PRO A 26 -20.66 -18.50 21.23
CA PRO A 26 -19.68 -19.59 21.33
C PRO A 26 -19.03 -19.90 19.98
N THR A 27 -17.70 -20.04 19.93
CA THR A 27 -16.97 -20.34 18.70
C THR A 27 -15.81 -21.32 18.95
N VAL A 28 -15.48 -22.12 17.93
CA VAL A 28 -14.32 -23.03 17.97
C VAL A 28 -12.99 -22.27 17.97
N PHE A 29 -12.99 -21.02 17.47
CA PHE A 29 -11.82 -20.14 17.42
C PHE A 29 -11.29 -19.74 18.81
N ASP A 30 -12.05 -19.97 19.87
CA ASP A 30 -11.57 -19.80 21.25
C ASP A 30 -10.51 -20.85 21.63
N SER A 31 -10.55 -22.02 20.98
CA SER A 31 -9.65 -23.14 21.25
C SER A 31 -8.44 -23.21 20.32
N GLU A 32 -8.40 -22.37 19.29
CA GLU A 32 -7.35 -22.38 18.26
C GLU A 32 -6.36 -21.24 18.47
N SER A 33 -5.07 -21.59 18.58
CA SER A 33 -3.96 -20.64 18.66
C SER A 33 -3.13 -20.65 17.38
N PHE A 34 -2.57 -19.50 16.98
CA PHE A 34 -1.70 -19.40 15.81
C PHE A 34 -0.63 -18.32 15.98
N LEU A 35 0.65 -18.71 15.91
CA LEU A 35 1.80 -17.83 16.12
C LEU A 35 1.72 -17.07 17.46
N THR A 36 1.46 -15.77 17.44
CA THR A 36 1.32 -14.91 18.63
C THR A 36 -0.10 -14.85 19.17
N LEU A 37 -1.09 -15.37 18.43
CA LEU A 37 -2.48 -15.43 18.84
C LEU A 37 -2.69 -16.59 19.81
N ALA A 38 -3.07 -16.27 21.04
CA ALA A 38 -3.55 -17.26 22.01
C ALA A 38 -4.93 -17.82 21.62
N SER A 39 -5.72 -17.04 20.89
CA SER A 39 -7.03 -17.41 20.35
C SER A 39 -7.28 -16.66 19.04
N LEU A 40 -7.89 -17.32 18.05
CA LEU A 40 -8.32 -16.68 16.80
C LEU A 40 -9.58 -15.80 16.98
N ALA A 41 -10.34 -16.01 18.05
CA ALA A 41 -11.55 -15.23 18.35
C ALA A 41 -11.23 -13.89 19.02
N HIS A 42 -10.07 -13.79 19.68
CA HIS A 42 -9.66 -12.61 20.44
C HIS A 42 -8.55 -11.84 19.72
N ALA A 43 -8.41 -10.56 20.05
CA ALA A 43 -7.32 -9.75 19.52
C ALA A 43 -5.95 -10.25 20.02
N ASP A 44 -4.89 -10.09 19.20
CA ASP A 44 -3.51 -10.43 19.59
C ASP A 44 -3.10 -9.69 20.88
N PRO A 45 -2.89 -10.41 22.01
CA PRO A 45 -2.52 -9.78 23.27
C PRO A 45 -1.12 -9.18 23.24
N THR A 46 -0.26 -9.59 22.31
CA THR A 46 1.12 -9.11 22.18
C THR A 46 1.25 -7.94 21.21
N VAL A 47 0.19 -7.61 20.46
CA VAL A 47 0.17 -6.56 19.42
C VAL A 47 1.19 -6.82 18.29
N THR A 48 1.75 -8.03 18.22
CA THR A 48 2.75 -8.40 17.21
C THR A 48 2.14 -8.42 15.81
N LEU A 49 1.00 -9.09 15.61
CA LEU A 49 0.31 -9.12 14.32
C LEU A 49 -0.12 -7.72 13.85
N PRO A 50 -0.72 -6.86 14.69
CA PRO A 50 -0.98 -5.46 14.34
C PRO A 50 0.25 -4.71 13.83
N ILE A 51 1.40 -4.85 14.48
CA ILE A 51 2.66 -4.23 14.04
C ILE A 51 3.08 -4.78 12.67
N VAL A 52 3.04 -6.10 12.48
CA VAL A 52 3.34 -6.74 11.20
C VAL A 52 2.41 -6.22 10.09
N ILE A 53 1.12 -6.08 10.35
CA ILE A 53 0.14 -5.50 9.40
C ILE A 53 0.51 -4.06 9.04
N GLY A 54 0.91 -3.25 10.02
CA GLY A 54 1.38 -1.88 9.80
C GLY A 54 2.63 -1.84 8.91
N LEU A 55 3.62 -2.68 9.21
CA LEU A 55 4.85 -2.78 8.42
C LEU A 55 4.58 -3.26 6.98
N LEU A 56 3.75 -4.28 6.80
CA LEU A 56 3.33 -4.73 5.47
C LEU A 56 2.59 -3.64 4.69
N SER A 57 1.79 -2.83 5.38
CA SER A 57 1.08 -1.71 4.76
C SER A 57 2.04 -0.60 4.33
N LEU A 58 3.05 -0.29 5.15
CA LEU A 58 4.10 0.65 4.81
C LEU A 58 4.92 0.14 3.63
N ALA A 59 5.31 -1.13 3.63
CA ALA A 59 6.03 -1.75 2.52
C ALA A 59 5.23 -1.70 1.21
N ASN A 60 3.92 -1.95 1.26
CA ASN A 60 3.04 -1.80 0.10
C ASN A 60 2.93 -0.35 -0.39
N ALA A 61 3.02 0.65 0.49
CA ALA A 61 3.04 2.06 0.09
C ALA A 61 4.36 2.46 -0.59
N GLU A 62 5.47 1.82 -0.21
CA GLU A 62 6.81 2.10 -0.74
C GLU A 62 7.22 1.22 -1.92
N SER A 63 6.53 0.11 -2.18
CA SER A 63 6.91 -0.89 -3.18
C SER A 63 7.13 -0.31 -4.57
N SER A 64 6.35 0.73 -4.94
CA SER A 64 6.49 1.43 -6.22
C SER A 64 7.87 2.08 -6.46
N HIS A 65 8.69 2.23 -5.42
CA HIS A 65 10.05 2.78 -5.52
C HIS A 65 11.16 1.72 -5.55
N TRP A 66 10.83 0.43 -5.41
CA TRP A 66 11.86 -0.61 -5.25
C TRP A 66 12.55 -0.97 -6.58
N PHE A 67 11.85 -0.84 -7.71
CA PHE A 67 12.35 -1.22 -9.03
C PHE A 67 12.27 -0.06 -10.05
N ILE A 68 12.71 1.14 -9.64
CA ILE A 68 12.72 2.32 -10.50
C ILE A 68 13.79 2.18 -11.59
N SER A 69 13.41 2.36 -12.86
CA SER A 69 14.35 2.40 -13.98
C SER A 69 15.15 3.72 -14.01
N ALA A 70 16.36 3.70 -14.58
CA ALA A 70 17.19 4.90 -14.70
C ALA A 70 16.49 6.05 -15.47
N GLU A 71 15.59 5.73 -16.39
CA GLU A 71 14.77 6.71 -17.12
C GLU A 71 13.70 7.34 -16.23
N ALA A 72 13.05 6.55 -15.37
CA ALA A 72 12.08 7.06 -14.41
C ALA A 72 12.75 8.00 -13.38
N VAL A 73 13.97 7.68 -12.93
CA VAL A 73 14.77 8.58 -12.07
C VAL A 73 15.03 9.92 -12.75
N LYS A 74 15.43 9.92 -14.03
CA LYS A 74 15.65 11.16 -14.80
C LYS A 74 14.38 11.97 -14.96
N ARG A 75 13.25 11.32 -15.23
CA ARG A 75 11.94 11.98 -15.33
C ARG A 75 11.53 12.63 -14.00
N GLU A 76 11.73 11.94 -12.88
CA GLU A 76 11.43 12.49 -11.56
C GLU A 76 12.32 13.69 -11.22
N ALA A 77 13.62 13.65 -11.56
CA ALA A 77 14.52 14.79 -11.38
C ALA A 77 14.07 16.02 -12.20
N GLN A 78 13.68 15.83 -13.46
CA GLN A 78 13.17 16.92 -14.31
C GLN A 78 11.86 17.52 -13.78
N VAL A 79 10.93 16.69 -13.31
CA VAL A 79 9.67 17.15 -12.70
C VAL A 79 9.92 17.91 -11.41
N GLN A 80 10.92 17.49 -10.61
CA GLN A 80 11.32 18.22 -9.39
C GLN A 80 11.90 19.59 -9.74
N GLU A 81 12.84 19.68 -10.69
CA GLU A 81 13.39 20.97 -11.12
C GLU A 81 12.32 21.91 -11.66
N TRP A 82 11.36 21.40 -12.44
CA TRP A 82 10.22 22.18 -12.93
C TRP A 82 9.33 22.68 -11.78
N ALA A 83 9.04 21.80 -10.82
CA ALA A 83 8.23 22.15 -9.66
C ALA A 83 8.92 23.18 -8.77
N ASP A 84 10.24 23.08 -8.59
CA ASP A 84 11.05 24.00 -7.79
C ASP A 84 11.13 25.38 -8.48
N LYS A 85 11.29 25.42 -9.81
CA LYS A 85 11.22 26.66 -10.59
C LYS A 85 9.86 27.34 -10.48
N LYS A 86 8.76 26.60 -10.46
CA LYS A 86 7.42 27.15 -10.28
C LYS A 86 7.16 27.61 -8.85
N ARG A 87 7.63 26.87 -7.84
CA ARG A 87 7.60 27.32 -6.44
C ARG A 87 8.40 28.60 -6.22
N ALA A 88 9.57 28.73 -6.84
CA ALA A 88 10.39 29.93 -6.76
C ALA A 88 9.69 31.16 -7.36
N LYS A 89 8.79 30.94 -8.34
CA LYS A 89 7.91 31.98 -8.91
C LYS A 89 6.66 32.27 -8.08
N GLY A 90 6.51 31.64 -6.92
CA GLY A 90 5.34 31.82 -6.03
C GLY A 90 4.11 31.01 -6.44
N GLU A 91 4.22 30.12 -7.45
CA GLU A 91 3.10 29.25 -7.85
C GLU A 91 2.96 28.06 -6.90
N ALA A 92 1.74 27.79 -6.44
CA ALA A 92 1.43 26.62 -5.63
C ALA A 92 1.41 25.35 -6.50
N VAL A 93 2.49 24.58 -6.50
CA VAL A 93 2.56 23.27 -7.19
C VAL A 93 2.10 22.16 -6.25
N ILE A 94 0.88 21.65 -6.49
CA ILE A 94 0.34 20.47 -5.79
C ILE A 94 0.88 19.22 -6.49
N GLN A 95 1.46 18.29 -5.74
CA GLN A 95 1.95 17.00 -6.25
C GLN A 95 1.09 15.86 -5.66
N PRO A 96 -0.01 15.46 -6.33
CA PRO A 96 -0.96 14.46 -5.80
C PRO A 96 -0.29 13.16 -5.38
N LYS A 97 0.73 12.69 -6.14
CA LYS A 97 1.51 11.48 -5.83
C LYS A 97 2.14 11.56 -4.42
N LYS A 98 2.76 12.69 -4.07
CA LYS A 98 3.39 12.88 -2.76
C LYS A 98 2.37 12.93 -1.63
N ILE A 99 1.24 13.60 -1.84
CA ILE A 99 0.14 13.66 -0.85
C ILE A 99 -0.42 12.26 -0.58
N ILE A 100 -0.67 11.49 -1.65
CA ILE A 100 -1.15 10.11 -1.54
C ILE A 100 -0.14 9.24 -0.78
N GLN A 101 1.15 9.31 -1.14
CA GLN A 101 2.21 8.54 -0.46
C GLN A 101 2.31 8.90 1.03
N SER A 102 2.34 10.19 1.38
CA SER A 102 2.33 10.63 2.78
C SER A 102 1.09 10.14 3.53
N THR A 103 -0.08 10.18 2.89
CA THR A 103 -1.33 9.68 3.49
C THR A 103 -1.26 8.18 3.73
N LEU A 104 -0.73 7.40 2.78
CA LEU A 104 -0.56 5.95 2.91
C LEU A 104 0.43 5.57 4.02
N ARG A 105 1.50 6.36 4.21
CA ARG A 105 2.45 6.19 5.34
C ARG A 105 1.80 6.46 6.69
N ILE A 106 0.95 7.47 6.78
CA ILE A 106 0.20 7.73 8.03
C ILE A 106 -0.82 6.62 8.26
N TYR A 107 -1.52 6.21 7.20
CA TYR A 107 -2.48 5.12 7.25
C TYR A 107 -1.86 3.82 7.74
N SER A 108 -0.61 3.50 7.38
CA SER A 108 0.06 2.28 7.86
C SER A 108 0.22 2.24 9.37
N VAL A 109 0.48 3.38 10.02
CA VAL A 109 0.54 3.50 11.49
C VAL A 109 -0.85 3.39 12.10
N ILE A 110 -1.83 4.11 11.55
CA ILE A 110 -3.23 4.05 12.01
C ILE A 110 -3.76 2.61 11.94
N ARG A 111 -3.37 1.86 10.91
CA ARG A 111 -3.79 0.47 10.71
C ARG A 111 -3.35 -0.46 11.84
N ILE A 112 -2.24 -0.17 12.54
CA ILE A 112 -1.82 -0.92 13.73
C ILE A 112 -2.89 -0.78 14.81
N LEU A 113 -3.30 0.45 15.13
CA LEU A 113 -4.32 0.72 16.15
C LEU A 113 -5.66 0.11 15.78
N VAL A 114 -6.07 0.23 14.51
CA VAL A 114 -7.33 -0.36 14.03
C VAL A 114 -7.27 -1.88 14.10
N SER A 115 -6.19 -2.52 13.65
CA SER A 115 -6.10 -3.99 13.67
C SER A 115 -6.06 -4.58 15.08
N ALA A 116 -5.50 -3.84 16.06
CA ALA A 116 -5.42 -4.28 17.45
C ALA A 116 -6.79 -4.50 18.12
N VAL A 117 -7.89 -3.94 17.60
CA VAL A 117 -9.24 -4.14 18.15
C VAL A 117 -10.04 -5.22 17.43
N PHE A 118 -9.53 -5.80 16.34
CA PHE A 118 -10.20 -6.87 15.61
C PHE A 118 -9.78 -8.26 16.12
N PRO A 119 -10.63 -9.29 15.95
CA PRO A 119 -10.29 -10.68 16.24
C PRO A 119 -9.04 -11.15 15.49
N GLY A 120 -8.27 -12.05 16.09
CA GLY A 120 -7.06 -12.63 15.50
C GLY A 120 -7.29 -13.25 14.12
N SER A 121 -8.46 -13.85 13.88
CA SER A 121 -8.88 -14.36 12.57
C SER A 121 -8.86 -13.27 11.48
N VAL A 122 -9.37 -12.08 11.79
CA VAL A 122 -9.39 -10.91 10.89
C VAL A 122 -7.98 -10.36 10.72
N GLN A 123 -7.20 -10.29 11.80
CA GLN A 123 -5.81 -9.84 11.74
C GLN A 123 -4.97 -10.75 10.82
N LEU A 124 -5.14 -12.06 10.94
CA LEU A 124 -4.45 -13.05 10.10
C LEU A 124 -4.84 -12.90 8.63
N TYR A 125 -6.13 -12.69 8.35
CA TYR A 125 -6.60 -12.39 7.00
C TYR A 125 -5.94 -11.11 6.44
N TRP A 126 -5.90 -10.03 7.21
CA TRP A 126 -5.29 -8.76 6.77
C TRP A 126 -3.79 -8.88 6.55
N ALA A 127 -3.07 -9.58 7.43
CA ALA A 127 -1.64 -9.82 7.31
C ALA A 127 -1.35 -10.63 6.05
N THR A 128 -2.05 -11.74 5.85
CA THR A 128 -1.86 -12.63 4.70
C THR A 128 -2.19 -11.94 3.39
N SER A 129 -3.31 -11.20 3.32
CA SER A 129 -3.69 -10.43 2.14
C SER A 129 -2.66 -9.36 1.79
N SER A 130 -2.16 -8.62 2.80
CA SER A 130 -1.15 -7.57 2.59
C SER A 130 0.20 -8.14 2.17
N ALA A 131 0.60 -9.29 2.72
CA ALA A 131 1.80 -10.00 2.33
C ALA A 131 1.71 -10.53 0.90
N PHE A 132 0.57 -11.14 0.53
CA PHE A 132 0.33 -11.62 -0.83
C PHE A 132 0.40 -10.48 -1.85
N GLY A 133 -0.27 -9.35 -1.58
CA GLY A 133 -0.22 -8.18 -2.45
C GLY A 133 1.20 -7.62 -2.62
N LEU A 134 1.98 -7.60 -1.55
CA LEU A 134 3.38 -7.16 -1.60
C LEU A 134 4.23 -8.08 -2.46
N VAL A 135 4.11 -9.40 -2.26
CA VAL A 135 4.85 -10.40 -3.05
C VAL A 135 4.44 -10.33 -4.51
N GLN A 136 3.14 -10.20 -4.81
CA GLN A 136 2.64 -10.05 -6.17
C GLN A 136 3.23 -8.80 -6.84
N THR A 137 3.18 -7.65 -6.15
CA THR A 137 3.73 -6.38 -6.68
C THR A 137 5.23 -6.49 -6.92
N TRP A 138 5.97 -6.99 -5.92
CA TRP A 138 7.41 -7.21 -6.03
C TRP A 138 7.77 -8.11 -7.21
N ALA A 139 7.07 -9.24 -7.38
CA ALA A 139 7.34 -10.19 -8.45
C ALA A 139 7.06 -9.60 -9.85
N LEU A 140 5.94 -8.88 -9.99
CA LEU A 140 5.56 -8.24 -11.25
C LEU A 140 6.50 -7.09 -11.61
N ASP A 141 6.82 -6.22 -10.66
CA ASP A 141 7.72 -5.09 -10.89
C ASP A 141 9.16 -5.57 -11.17
N TYR A 142 9.61 -6.61 -10.46
CA TYR A 142 10.88 -7.25 -10.75
C TYR A 142 10.94 -7.79 -12.17
N TRP A 143 9.89 -8.49 -12.59
CA TRP A 143 9.79 -9.05 -13.92
C TRP A 143 9.72 -7.97 -15.01
N ASP A 144 8.98 -6.89 -14.77
CA ASP A 144 8.89 -5.76 -15.69
C ASP A 144 10.23 -5.03 -15.81
N SER A 145 10.92 -4.78 -14.69
CA SER A 145 12.25 -4.15 -14.68
C SER A 145 13.29 -4.92 -15.49
N ARG A 146 13.16 -6.26 -15.57
CA ARG A 146 13.99 -7.12 -16.42
C ARG A 146 13.62 -7.07 -17.91
N ARG A 147 12.41 -6.64 -18.25
CA ARG A 147 11.86 -6.61 -19.62
C ARG A 147 11.88 -5.25 -20.29
N VAL A 148 12.04 -4.16 -19.53
CA VAL A 148 12.17 -2.81 -20.11
C VAL A 148 13.39 -2.76 -21.04
N ARG A 149 13.12 -2.81 -22.35
CA ARG A 149 14.08 -2.38 -23.38
C ARG A 149 14.07 -0.85 -23.41
N PRO A 150 15.21 -0.19 -23.67
CA PRO A 150 15.25 1.26 -23.79
C PRO A 150 14.48 1.70 -25.04
N SER A 151 13.20 1.98 -24.92
CA SER A 151 12.42 2.67 -25.95
C SER A 151 12.30 4.14 -25.54
N PHE A 152 13.32 4.90 -25.91
CA PHE A 152 13.33 6.35 -25.82
C PHE A 152 12.38 6.92 -26.87
N ASP A 153 11.29 7.54 -26.42
CA ASP A 153 10.67 8.64 -27.16
C ASP A 153 10.32 9.75 -26.15
N PRO A 154 11.06 10.88 -26.16
CA PRO A 154 10.81 11.98 -25.25
C PRO A 154 9.47 12.64 -25.61
N PRO A 155 8.71 13.16 -24.62
CA PRO A 155 7.57 14.02 -24.93
C PRO A 155 8.11 15.21 -25.71
N LYS A 156 7.68 15.35 -26.98
CA LYS A 156 7.87 16.57 -27.74
C LYS A 156 7.35 17.70 -26.86
N ALA A 157 8.24 18.59 -26.43
CA ALA A 157 7.88 19.82 -25.78
C ALA A 157 6.78 20.45 -26.65
N ALA A 158 5.56 20.47 -26.11
CA ALA A 158 4.47 21.15 -26.78
C ALA A 158 4.96 22.57 -27.03
N ALA A 159 5.01 22.93 -28.31
CA ALA A 159 5.28 24.26 -28.76
C ALA A 159 4.35 25.22 -27.99
N VAL A 160 4.92 25.91 -27.02
CA VAL A 160 4.38 27.17 -26.50
C VAL A 160 5.34 28.25 -26.98
N ASP A 161 5.51 28.27 -28.30
CA ASP A 161 5.89 29.43 -29.09
C ASP A 161 4.76 29.60 -30.09
N ALA A 162 3.71 30.30 -29.67
CA ALA A 162 2.73 30.91 -30.56
C ALA A 162 2.05 32.06 -29.83
N THR A 163 2.53 33.26 -30.16
CA THR A 163 1.94 34.61 -30.02
C THR A 163 1.71 35.19 -28.64
#